data_AF-A0A0P4W7E6-F1
#
_entry.id   AF-A0A0P4W7E6-F1
#
_cell.length_a   1.000
_cell.length_b   1.000
_cell.length_c   1.000
_cell.angle_alpha   90.00
_cell.angle_beta   90.00
_cell.angle_gamma   90.00
#
_symmetry.space_group_name_H-M   'P 1'
#
loop_
_entity.id
_entity.type
_entity.pdbx_description
1 polymer ?
#
loop_
_entity_poly.entity_id
_entity_poly.type
_entity_poly.pdbx_seq_one_letter_code
_entity_poly.pdbx_strand_id
1 'polypeptide(L)'
;MLKEYRICMPMSVEEYHIGQLYMIARHSLEQSHGGEGVEVVENTSHTDPVHGQGQYTEKRIHLSGKLPVWIRSYIPRFIYLTERAWNYYPYTETELTCSVVPRFSIKIRTRYENNNGSSENCLNMEEEELKKRTVDRVDILTDPVDEKHYKEEEVRLMTA
;
A
#
# COMPACT_ATOMS: atom_id res chain seq x y z
N MET A 1 13.34 -4.09 9.47
CA MET A 1 13.84 -3.03 8.57
C MET A 1 12.77 -1.96 8.51
N LEU A 2 13.12 -0.69 8.67
CA LEU A 2 12.18 0.44 8.59
C LEU A 2 12.61 1.36 7.43
N LYS A 3 11.71 1.55 6.47
CA LYS A 3 11.96 2.39 5.30
C LYS A 3 10.76 3.30 5.06
N GLU A 4 11.03 4.56 4.82
CA GLU A 4 10.03 5.57 4.49
C GLU A 4 10.17 5.94 3.02
N TYR A 5 9.09 5.80 2.26
CA TYR A 5 9.03 6.23 0.86
C TYR A 5 8.31 7.57 0.79
N ARG A 6 8.97 8.57 0.20
CA ARG A 6 8.39 9.89 -0.05
C ARG A 6 8.07 9.99 -1.54
N ILE A 7 6.78 10.05 -1.86
CA ILE A 7 6.27 10.14 -3.22
C ILE A 7 5.65 11.53 -3.38
N CYS A 8 6.31 12.41 -4.12
CA CYS A 8 5.77 13.75 -4.39
C CYS A 8 4.84 13.66 -5.60
N MET A 9 3.61 14.15 -5.44
CA MET A 9 2.59 14.12 -6.50
C MET A 9 2.27 15.55 -6.94
N PRO A 10 2.08 15.80 -8.25
CA PRO A 10 1.72 17.13 -8.77
C PRO A 10 0.20 17.40 -8.63
N MET A 11 -0.36 17.14 -7.46
CA MET A 11 -1.78 17.31 -7.14
C MET A 11 -1.97 17.56 -5.64
N SER A 12 -3.09 18.17 -5.24
CA SER A 12 -3.39 18.34 -3.83
C SER A 12 -3.74 17.01 -3.16
N VAL A 13 -3.70 16.99 -1.82
CA VAL A 13 -4.18 15.88 -0.99
C VAL A 13 -5.64 15.55 -1.35
N GLU A 14 -6.50 16.56 -1.51
CA GLU A 14 -7.90 16.35 -1.87
C GLU A 14 -8.07 15.70 -3.25
N GLU A 15 -7.31 16.15 -4.25
CA GLU A 15 -7.32 15.55 -5.59
C GLU A 15 -6.78 14.12 -5.57
N TYR A 16 -5.70 13.88 -4.82
CA TYR A 16 -5.13 12.56 -4.63
C TYR A 16 -6.13 11.60 -4.00
N HIS A 17 -6.92 12.04 -3.02
CA HIS A 17 -7.94 11.20 -2.39
C HIS A 17 -8.95 10.68 -3.41
N ILE A 18 -9.46 11.56 -4.27
CA ILE A 18 -10.42 11.20 -5.32
C ILE A 18 -9.76 10.24 -6.33
N GLY A 19 -8.53 10.56 -6.76
CA GLY A 19 -7.76 9.73 -7.68
C GLY A 19 -7.47 8.34 -7.11
N GLN A 20 -7.11 8.25 -5.84
CA GLN A 20 -6.84 7.00 -5.14
C GLN A 20 -8.09 6.10 -5.09
N LEU A 21 -9.25 6.66 -4.74
CA LEU A 21 -10.50 5.90 -4.71
C LEU A 21 -10.86 5.36 -6.10
N TYR A 22 -10.70 6.19 -7.13
CA TYR A 22 -10.88 5.77 -8.52
C TYR A 22 -9.92 4.63 -8.90
N MET A 23 -8.63 4.77 -8.58
CA MET A 23 -7.61 3.76 -8.89
C MET A 23 -7.86 2.45 -8.14
N ILE A 24 -8.30 2.49 -6.88
CA ILE A 24 -8.69 1.30 -6.12
C ILE A 24 -9.86 0.59 -6.79
N ALA A 25 -10.90 1.32 -7.19
CA ALA A 25 -12.06 0.76 -7.88
C ALA A 25 -11.67 0.14 -9.23
N ARG A 26 -10.85 0.85 -10.02
CA ARG A 26 -10.38 0.40 -11.33
C ARG A 26 -9.50 -0.85 -11.22
N HIS A 27 -8.54 -0.85 -10.30
CA HIS A 27 -7.69 -2.02 -10.03
C HIS A 27 -8.51 -3.22 -9.57
N SER A 28 -9.53 -3.00 -8.72
CA SER A 28 -10.43 -4.09 -8.29
C SER A 28 -11.20 -4.70 -9.47
N LEU A 29 -11.61 -3.87 -10.43
CA LEU A 29 -12.27 -4.34 -11.66
C LEU A 29 -11.32 -5.13 -12.56
N GLU A 30 -10.08 -4.66 -12.72
CA GLU A 30 -9.04 -5.35 -13.50
C GLU A 30 -8.73 -6.75 -12.91
N GLN A 31 -8.63 -6.87 -11.58
CA GLN A 31 -8.33 -8.17 -10.93
C GLN A 31 -9.51 -9.14 -10.89
N SER A 32 -10.74 -8.65 -10.96
CA SER A 32 -11.96 -9.48 -10.92
C SER A 32 -12.08 -10.41 -12.14
N HIS A 33 -11.46 -10.06 -13.27
CA HIS A 33 -11.49 -10.87 -14.50
C HIS A 33 -10.47 -12.03 -14.49
N GLY A 34 -9.49 -12.00 -13.56
CA GLY A 34 -8.40 -12.98 -13.49
C GLY A 34 -8.63 -14.18 -12.56
N GLY A 35 -9.78 -14.24 -11.87
CA GLY A 35 -10.02 -15.24 -10.82
C GLY A 35 -9.04 -15.12 -9.64
N GLU A 36 -8.49 -13.92 -9.43
CA GLU A 36 -7.42 -13.71 -8.46
C GLU A 36 -7.94 -13.89 -7.03
N GLY A 37 -7.22 -14.70 -6.26
CA GLY A 37 -7.58 -15.11 -4.90
C GLY A 37 -7.44 -13.99 -3.87
N VAL A 38 -8.21 -12.91 -3.99
CA VAL A 38 -8.41 -11.92 -2.93
C VAL A 38 -9.84 -12.09 -2.40
N GLU A 39 -9.96 -12.54 -1.16
CA GLU A 39 -11.24 -12.69 -0.45
C GLU A 39 -11.42 -11.48 0.49
N VAL A 40 -12.52 -10.74 0.37
CA VAL A 40 -12.89 -9.68 1.33
C VAL A 40 -13.60 -10.34 2.51
N VAL A 41 -12.96 -10.31 3.68
CA VAL A 41 -13.48 -10.92 4.92
C VAL A 41 -14.36 -9.93 5.68
N GLU A 42 -13.91 -8.68 5.79
CA GLU A 42 -14.62 -7.64 6.51
C GLU A 42 -14.45 -6.29 5.82
N ASN A 43 -15.51 -5.48 5.83
CA ASN A 43 -15.50 -4.10 5.37
C ASN A 43 -16.52 -3.30 6.19
N THR A 44 -16.06 -2.65 7.26
CA THR A 44 -16.91 -2.02 8.27
C THR A 44 -16.41 -0.63 8.63
N SER A 45 -17.33 0.26 9.01
CA SER A 45 -16.94 1.58 9.52
C SER A 45 -16.25 1.41 10.88
N HIS A 46 -15.19 2.20 11.09
CA HIS A 46 -14.38 2.15 12.30
C HIS A 46 -14.15 3.57 12.83
N THR A 47 -14.11 3.76 14.14
CA THR A 47 -13.74 5.03 14.77
C THR A 47 -12.51 4.85 15.62
N ASP A 48 -11.46 5.62 15.32
CA ASP A 48 -10.22 5.66 16.08
C ASP A 48 -10.20 6.86 17.05
N PRO A 49 -9.70 6.70 18.30
CA PRO A 49 -9.65 7.79 19.28
C PRO A 49 -8.80 9.00 18.85
N VAL A 50 -7.79 8.79 18.01
CA VAL A 50 -6.83 9.81 17.58
C VAL A 50 -7.17 10.32 16.18
N HIS A 51 -7.53 9.42 15.26
CA HIS A 51 -7.74 9.72 13.85
C HIS A 51 -9.21 9.92 13.46
N GLY A 52 -10.16 9.63 14.36
CA GLY A 52 -11.58 9.85 14.13
C GLY A 52 -12.25 8.76 13.28
N GLN A 53 -13.26 9.14 12.51
CA GLN A 53 -14.01 8.20 11.68
C GLN A 53 -13.20 7.71 10.48
N GLY A 54 -13.36 6.44 10.14
CA GLY A 54 -12.71 5.80 9.01
C GLY A 54 -13.35 4.48 8.65
N GLN A 55 -12.62 3.71 7.84
CA GLN A 55 -13.05 2.40 7.36
C GLN A 55 -12.02 1.33 7.72
N TYR A 56 -12.49 0.22 8.25
CA TYR A 56 -11.71 -0.99 8.43
C TYR A 56 -12.00 -1.98 7.30
N THR A 57 -10.96 -2.59 6.76
CA THR A 57 -11.10 -3.71 5.83
C THR A 57 -10.15 -4.84 6.20
N GLU A 58 -10.64 -6.08 6.12
CA GLU A 58 -9.82 -7.28 6.19
C GLU A 58 -9.96 -8.06 4.88
N LYS A 59 -8.83 -8.42 4.28
CA LYS A 59 -8.76 -9.22 3.06
C LYS A 59 -7.79 -10.39 3.24
N ARG A 60 -8.09 -11.51 2.61
CA ARG A 60 -7.16 -12.65 2.46
C ARG A 60 -6.67 -12.74 1.04
N ILE A 61 -5.36 -12.68 0.87
CA ILE A 61 -4.68 -12.74 -0.41
C ILE A 61 -4.03 -14.12 -0.54
N HIS A 62 -4.65 -15.00 -1.32
CA HIS A 62 -4.15 -16.33 -1.64
C HIS A 62 -2.97 -16.24 -2.61
N LEU A 63 -1.81 -16.75 -2.18
CA LEU A 63 -0.55 -16.59 -2.91
C LEU A 63 -0.33 -17.65 -4.01
N SER A 64 -1.31 -18.54 -4.24
CA SER A 64 -1.17 -19.78 -5.02
C SER A 64 -0.85 -19.61 -6.52
N GLY A 65 -0.79 -18.37 -7.03
CA GLY A 65 -0.37 -18.05 -8.40
C GLY A 65 0.66 -16.93 -8.55
N LYS A 66 1.08 -16.25 -7.47
CA LYS A 66 1.87 -14.99 -7.54
C LYS A 66 3.32 -15.10 -7.06
N LEU A 67 3.70 -16.21 -6.42
CA LEU A 67 5.06 -16.40 -5.94
C LEU A 67 6.02 -16.90 -7.04
N PRO A 68 7.32 -16.57 -6.99
CA PRO A 68 8.34 -17.22 -7.82
C PRO A 68 8.27 -18.75 -7.73
N VAL A 69 8.55 -19.44 -8.84
CA VAL A 69 8.41 -20.91 -8.94
C VAL A 69 9.19 -21.64 -7.84
N TRP A 70 10.41 -21.18 -7.51
CA TRP A 70 11.22 -21.79 -6.45
C TRP A 70 10.56 -21.67 -5.07
N ILE A 71 9.82 -20.59 -4.79
CA ILE A 71 9.08 -20.43 -3.52
C ILE A 71 7.86 -21.37 -3.49
N ARG A 72 7.16 -21.55 -4.62
CA ARG A 72 5.96 -22.42 -4.69
C ARG A 72 6.26 -23.87 -4.30
N SER A 73 7.48 -24.35 -4.52
CA SER A 73 7.89 -25.70 -4.15
C SER A 73 8.04 -25.92 -2.64
N TYR A 74 8.21 -24.85 -1.85
CA TYR A 74 8.38 -24.91 -0.39
C TYR A 74 7.17 -24.41 0.39
N ILE A 75 6.22 -23.74 -0.26
CA ILE A 75 5.07 -23.07 0.36
C ILE A 75 3.79 -23.87 0.08
N PRO A 76 3.15 -24.47 1.12
CA PRO A 76 1.84 -25.10 0.98
C PRO A 76 0.79 -24.23 0.29
N ARG A 77 -0.06 -24.84 -0.55
CA ARG A 77 -1.05 -24.14 -1.37
C ARG A 77 -2.15 -23.41 -0.58
N PHE A 78 -2.27 -23.67 0.72
CA PHE A 78 -3.25 -23.03 1.61
C PHE A 78 -2.73 -21.73 2.26
N ILE A 79 -1.54 -21.26 1.88
CA ILE A 79 -0.95 -20.05 2.46
C ILE A 79 -1.58 -18.81 1.84
N TYR A 80 -1.98 -17.90 2.73
CA TYR A 80 -2.55 -16.60 2.38
C TYR A 80 -1.95 -15.52 3.26
N LEU A 81 -1.92 -14.30 2.74
CA LEU A 81 -1.66 -13.11 3.54
C LEU A 81 -2.99 -12.55 4.04
N THR A 82 -3.05 -12.18 5.31
CA THR A 82 -4.15 -11.38 5.85
C THR A 82 -3.72 -9.92 5.81
N GLU A 83 -4.40 -9.12 5.01
CA GLU A 83 -4.29 -7.66 4.96
C GLU A 83 -5.39 -7.05 5.83
N ARG A 84 -5.00 -6.30 6.86
CA ARG A 84 -5.89 -5.46 7.66
C ARG A 84 -5.54 -4.01 7.37
N ALA A 85 -6.51 -3.23 6.89
CA ALA A 85 -6.29 -1.84 6.56
C ALA A 85 -7.31 -0.95 7.28
N TRP A 86 -6.80 0.10 7.91
CA TRP A 86 -7.56 1.16 8.55
C TRP A 86 -7.34 2.46 7.78
N ASN A 87 -8.40 2.98 7.18
CA ASN A 87 -8.37 4.21 6.40
C ASN A 87 -9.05 5.34 7.18
N TYR A 88 -8.25 6.27 7.69
CA TYR A 88 -8.66 7.51 8.37
C TYR A 88 -8.11 8.72 7.61
N TYR A 89 -8.33 8.76 6.28
CA TYR A 89 -7.74 9.75 5.39
C TYR A 89 -7.73 11.16 6.02
N PRO A 90 -6.56 11.83 6.12
CA PRO A 90 -5.30 11.60 5.38
C PRO A 90 -4.28 10.69 6.10
N TYR A 91 -4.70 9.82 7.01
CA TYR A 91 -3.85 8.79 7.60
C TYR A 91 -4.38 7.40 7.27
N THR A 92 -3.49 6.48 6.88
CA THR A 92 -3.85 5.08 6.68
C THR A 92 -2.84 4.16 7.33
N GLU A 93 -3.33 3.10 7.94
CA GLU A 93 -2.51 2.03 8.49
C GLU A 93 -2.88 0.71 7.82
N THR A 94 -1.88 -0.10 7.46
CA THR A 94 -2.10 -1.42 6.88
C THR A 94 -1.12 -2.40 7.50
N GLU A 95 -1.65 -3.53 7.95
CA GLU A 95 -0.90 -4.64 8.50
C GLU A 95 -1.11 -5.88 7.63
N LEU A 96 -0.01 -6.47 7.18
CA LEU A 96 0.03 -7.71 6.42
C LEU A 96 0.69 -8.79 7.28
N THR A 97 -0.05 -9.86 7.55
CA THR A 97 0.43 -11.05 8.28
C THR A 97 0.31 -12.29 7.42
N CYS A 98 1.11 -13.32 7.69
CA CYS A 98 1.08 -14.57 6.94
C CYS A 98 0.45 -15.69 7.78
N SER A 99 -0.44 -16.48 7.17
CA SER A 99 -1.21 -17.52 7.88
C SER A 99 -0.35 -18.63 8.51
N VAL A 100 0.88 -18.83 8.03
CA VAL A 100 1.76 -19.91 8.53
C VAL A 100 3.12 -19.43 9.02
N VAL A 101 3.46 -18.15 8.83
CA VAL A 101 4.74 -17.58 9.28
C VAL A 101 4.42 -16.53 10.34
N PRO A 102 4.30 -16.91 11.63
CA PRO A 102 3.83 -16.00 12.69
C PRO A 102 4.73 -14.77 12.88
N ARG A 103 6.02 -14.88 12.52
CA ARG A 103 6.99 -13.79 12.64
C ARG A 103 7.02 -12.87 11.41
N PHE A 104 6.27 -13.19 10.36
CA PHE A 104 6.14 -12.32 9.19
C PHE A 104 5.04 -11.29 9.45
N SER A 105 5.44 -10.03 9.53
CA SER A 105 4.54 -8.89 9.57
C SER A 105 5.14 -7.76 8.75
N ILE A 106 4.31 -7.14 7.91
CA ILE A 106 4.62 -5.89 7.23
C ILE A 106 3.61 -4.87 7.72
N LYS A 107 4.10 -3.77 8.29
CA LYS A 107 3.29 -2.64 8.73
C LYS A 107 3.59 -1.44 7.84
N ILE A 108 2.55 -0.90 7.21
CA ILE A 108 2.60 0.27 6.35
C ILE A 108 1.79 1.37 7.04
N ARG A 109 2.42 2.51 7.27
CA ARG A 109 1.76 3.72 7.76
C ARG A 109 1.97 4.80 6.71
N THR A 110 0.88 5.43 6.27
CA THR A 110 0.92 6.46 5.23
C THR A 110 0.23 7.71 5.76
N ARG A 111 0.84 8.88 5.49
CA ARG A 111 0.24 10.18 5.74
C ARG A 111 0.33 11.02 4.48
N TYR A 112 -0.76 11.67 4.13
CA TYR A 112 -0.83 12.59 2.99
C TYR A 112 -0.71 14.03 3.49
N GLU A 113 0.23 14.80 2.95
CA GLU A 113 0.48 16.19 3.33
C GLU A 113 0.58 17.07 2.08
N ASN A 114 0.02 18.28 2.15
CA ASN A 114 0.13 19.31 1.11
C ASN A 114 1.52 20.01 1.20
N ASN A 115 2.59 19.25 0.96
CA ASN A 115 3.97 19.75 0.88
C ASN A 115 4.80 18.94 -0.14
N ASN A 116 6.08 19.27 -0.27
CA ASN A 116 7.01 18.64 -1.22
C ASN A 116 7.83 17.49 -0.58
N GLY A 117 7.26 16.76 0.38
CA GLY A 117 7.95 15.68 1.10
C GLY A 117 9.09 16.20 1.99
N SER A 118 8.95 17.41 2.52
CA SER A 118 9.93 18.07 3.40
C SER A 118 9.74 17.77 4.88
N SER A 119 8.60 17.21 5.28
CA SER A 119 8.35 16.88 6.69
C SER A 119 9.31 15.82 7.20
N GLU A 120 10.02 16.14 8.28
CA GLU A 120 10.99 15.22 8.85
C GLU A 120 10.34 14.07 9.63
N ASN A 121 9.25 14.29 10.37
CA ASN A 121 8.59 13.22 11.14
C ASN A 121 7.06 13.30 11.02
N CYS A 122 6.53 13.14 9.80
CA CYS A 122 5.10 13.26 9.56
C CYS A 122 4.27 12.17 10.28
N LEU A 123 4.87 11.03 10.61
CA LEU A 123 4.18 9.92 11.29
C LEU A 123 4.31 9.97 12.82
N ASN A 124 4.91 11.04 13.38
CA ASN A 124 5.18 11.17 14.82
C ASN A 124 5.86 9.92 15.40
N MET A 125 6.83 9.37 14.68
CA MET A 125 7.61 8.23 15.14
C MET A 125 8.45 8.61 16.36
N GLU A 126 8.68 7.65 17.24
CA GLU A 126 9.62 7.78 18.35
C GLU A 126 11.04 8.03 17.83
N GLU A 127 11.86 8.73 18.62
CA GLU A 127 13.22 9.13 18.22
C GLU A 127 14.10 7.92 17.84
N GLU A 128 13.91 6.79 18.51
CA GLU A 128 14.61 5.54 18.20
C GLU A 128 14.22 4.93 16.85
N GLU A 129 12.93 4.99 16.49
CA GLU A 129 12.45 4.52 15.18
C GLU A 129 12.96 5.46 14.08
N LEU A 130 12.86 6.77 14.33
CA LEU A 130 13.28 7.81 13.40
C LEU A 130 14.77 7.70 13.03
N LYS A 131 15.63 7.34 13.99
CA LYS A 131 17.07 7.09 13.76
C LYS A 131 17.35 5.83 12.94
N LYS A 132 16.49 4.81 13.02
CA LYS A 132 16.63 3.53 12.29
C LYS A 132 16.04 3.59 10.88
N ARG A 133 15.21 4.59 10.60
CA ARG A 133 14.57 4.81 9.30
C ARG A 133 15.59 5.12 8.22
N THR A 134 15.43 4.50 7.07
CA THR A 134 16.01 4.99 5.80
C THR A 134 14.93 5.70 5.00
N VAL A 135 15.21 6.92 4.54
CA VAL A 135 14.30 7.69 3.68
C VAL A 135 14.68 7.46 2.23
N ASP A 136 13.69 7.13 1.41
CA ASP A 136 13.80 6.94 -0.03
C ASP A 136 12.82 7.89 -0.74
N ARG A 137 13.31 8.62 -1.74
CA ARG A 137 12.50 9.60 -2.49
C ARG A 137 12.21 8.98 -3.84
N VAL A 138 10.94 8.71 -4.09
CA VAL A 138 10.48 8.11 -5.34
C VAL A 138 10.12 9.24 -6.30
N ASP A 139 10.82 9.29 -7.42
CA ASP A 139 10.52 10.19 -8.54
C ASP A 139 9.69 9.44 -9.58
N ILE A 140 8.40 9.73 -9.62
CA ILE A 140 7.45 9.08 -10.54
C ILE A 140 7.71 9.38 -12.02
N LEU A 141 8.55 10.37 -12.34
CA LEU A 141 8.87 10.76 -13.71
C LEU A 141 10.19 10.14 -14.18
N THR A 142 11.20 10.11 -13.32
CA THR A 142 12.57 9.75 -13.72
C THR A 142 13.07 8.42 -13.18
N ASP A 143 12.47 7.88 -12.13
CA ASP A 143 12.94 6.60 -11.59
C ASP A 143 12.74 5.48 -12.62
N PRO A 144 13.73 4.60 -12.79
CA PRO A 144 13.64 3.54 -13.78
C PRO A 144 12.55 2.53 -13.42
N VAL A 145 11.69 2.24 -14.40
CA VAL A 145 10.68 1.18 -14.31
C VAL A 145 11.18 -0.05 -15.06
N ASP A 146 11.01 -1.23 -14.47
CA ASP A 146 11.33 -2.51 -15.13
C ASP A 146 10.49 -2.64 -16.42
N GLU A 147 11.12 -2.97 -17.55
CA GLU A 147 10.48 -3.05 -18.87
C GLU A 147 9.22 -3.94 -18.87
N LYS A 148 9.19 -4.98 -18.04
CA LYS A 148 8.03 -5.89 -17.92
C LYS A 148 6.80 -5.24 -17.29
N HIS A 149 6.99 -4.12 -16.59
CA HIS A 149 5.95 -3.36 -15.91
C HIS A 149 5.69 -2.01 -16.58
N TYR A 150 6.53 -1.60 -17.55
CA TYR A 150 6.34 -0.37 -18.29
C TYR A 150 5.12 -0.47 -19.22
N LYS A 151 4.22 0.50 -19.10
CA LYS A 151 3.13 0.71 -20.06
C LYS A 151 3.15 2.14 -20.54
N GLU A 152 3.26 2.33 -21.85
CA GLU A 152 3.37 3.66 -22.44
C GLU A 152 2.15 4.54 -22.13
N GLU A 153 0.95 3.95 -22.10
CA GLU A 153 -0.28 4.66 -21.71
C GLU A 153 -0.28 5.21 -20.27
N GLU A 154 0.50 4.63 -19.35
CA GLU A 154 0.55 5.07 -17.95
C GLU A 154 1.50 6.27 -17.75
N VAL A 155 2.42 6.51 -18.70
CA VAL A 155 3.44 7.59 -18.64
C VAL A 155 3.02 8.83 -19.43
N ARG A 156 2.33 8.66 -20.58
CA ARG A 156 1.89 9.78 -21.45
C ARG A 156 0.96 10.79 -20.75
N LEU A 157 0.36 10.43 -19.62
CA LEU A 157 -0.52 11.30 -18.83
C LEU A 157 0.23 12.33 -17.98
N MET A 158 1.55 12.19 -17.77
CA MET A 158 2.34 13.06 -16.88
C MET A 158 3.19 14.13 -17.59
N THR A 159 3.23 14.10 -18.93
CA THR A 159 4.06 15.00 -19.76
C THR A 159 3.28 15.96 -20.64
N ALA A 160 1.96 16.07 -20.44
CA ALA A 160 1.06 16.98 -21.15
C ALA A 160 0.71 18.18 -20.27
#